data_AF-A0A848U8C3-F1
#
_entry.id   AF-A0A848U8C3-F1
#
_cell.length_a   1.000
_cell.length_b   1.000
_cell.length_c   1.000
_cell.angle_alpha   90.00
_cell.angle_beta   90.00
_cell.angle_gamma   90.00
#
_symmetry.space_group_name_H-M   'P 1'
#
loop_
_entity.id
_entity.type
_entity.pdbx_description
1 polymer ?
#
loop_
_entity_poly.entity_id
_entity_poly.type
_entity_poly.pdbx_seq_one_letter_code
_entity_poly.pdbx_strand_id
1 'polypeptide(L)'
;LMSLFNYLGGQPFTLTYLQRDRSSGLFKNPNQYGMIASMAVPFAAAWYFQHQKKLFATFIMLAAWLALLMAASKTNMFIALLIMIMTLSYCLVSARRGAMLIIVLVTLTGFIWFLGLPVLEFFNPRAAGILQSLIQGNGSEANTINSRMELWTYSIGVMKSSPWFGEGTGQLIDVITQTHSHSHNVFLDLGRTVGIPGLVGSVMFILIAIWLSVKTLIRISSIPAQTGSLLHGRAMVIGAVFAVFSYILSNQMSDSLGPSTSVFLWLCLGLVLRRHEMVFFQTGSPESTHYMSGNKNIKTTKPASFQPGSSTAHEYHQHTGKCVSDTFVRRCGSTRARDRQRWTDE
;
A
#
# COMPACT_ATOMS: atom_id res chain seq x y z
N LEU A 1 -12.86 13.99 -17.57
CA LEU A 1 -14.03 14.76 -18.05
C LEU A 1 -13.89 16.27 -17.79
N MET A 2 -13.48 16.73 -16.60
CA MET A 2 -13.19 18.17 -16.37
C MET A 2 -11.72 18.58 -16.64
N SER A 3 -10.74 17.68 -16.45
CA SER A 3 -9.39 17.79 -17.09
C SER A 3 -9.44 17.81 -18.62
N LEU A 4 -10.57 17.35 -19.17
CA LEU A 4 -10.83 17.11 -20.59
C LEU A 4 -11.53 18.32 -21.24
N PHE A 5 -12.23 19.17 -20.48
CA PHE A 5 -12.85 20.41 -21.00
C PHE A 5 -11.93 21.63 -20.87
N ASN A 6 -11.01 21.66 -19.90
CA ASN A 6 -10.08 22.80 -19.69
C ASN A 6 -8.66 22.56 -20.19
N TYR A 7 -8.36 21.34 -20.63
CA TYR A 7 -7.47 21.19 -21.75
C TYR A 7 -8.02 21.96 -22.98
N LEU A 8 -9.33 21.89 -23.19
CA LEU A 8 -10.06 22.50 -24.29
C LEU A 8 -10.45 23.96 -24.01
N GLY A 9 -9.43 24.80 -23.81
CA GLY A 9 -9.41 26.09 -24.50
C GLY A 9 -9.43 25.88 -26.01
N GLY A 10 -10.55 25.37 -26.52
CA GLY A 10 -11.02 25.53 -27.89
C GLY A 10 -10.10 25.11 -29.04
N GLN A 11 -9.12 24.23 -28.82
CA GLN A 11 -8.37 23.59 -29.91
C GLN A 11 -8.14 22.11 -29.56
N PRO A 12 -8.54 21.15 -30.42
CA PRO A 12 -8.36 19.71 -30.17
C PRO A 12 -6.90 19.24 -30.21
N PHE A 13 -5.97 20.09 -30.68
CA PHE A 13 -4.55 19.74 -30.84
C PHE A 13 -3.73 19.80 -29.57
N THR A 14 -4.22 20.51 -28.58
CA THR A 14 -3.40 20.82 -27.43
C THR A 14 -3.33 19.55 -26.52
N LEU A 15 -4.34 18.64 -26.48
CA LEU A 15 -4.44 17.56 -25.44
C LEU A 15 -3.26 16.60 -25.46
N THR A 16 -2.63 16.62 -26.59
CA THR A 16 -1.27 16.24 -26.82
C THR A 16 -0.38 17.48 -26.90
N TYR A 17 0.29 17.82 -25.81
CA TYR A 17 1.64 18.39 -25.88
C TYR A 17 2.55 17.28 -26.49
N LEU A 18 2.24 16.85 -27.72
CA LEU A 18 2.86 15.76 -28.51
C LEU A 18 4.25 16.16 -29.00
N GLN A 19 4.84 17.24 -28.47
CA GLN A 19 6.25 17.50 -28.71
C GLN A 19 7.15 16.58 -27.88
N ARG A 20 6.61 15.80 -26.93
CA ARG A 20 7.32 14.71 -26.25
C ARG A 20 6.38 13.50 -26.10
N ASP A 21 6.87 12.30 -26.37
CA ASP A 21 6.18 10.99 -26.40
C ASP A 21 5.49 10.54 -25.06
N ARG A 22 5.09 11.46 -24.17
CA ARG A 22 4.70 11.17 -22.77
C ARG A 22 3.51 12.03 -22.31
N SER A 23 2.51 11.42 -21.67
CA SER A 23 1.37 12.12 -21.07
C SER A 23 1.68 12.63 -19.66
N SER A 24 1.36 13.89 -19.37
CA SER A 24 1.47 14.48 -18.03
C SER A 24 0.15 14.53 -17.25
N GLY A 25 -0.97 14.14 -17.86
CA GLY A 25 -2.29 14.20 -17.25
C GLY A 25 -2.60 15.60 -16.70
N LEU A 26 -2.94 15.66 -15.40
CA LEU A 26 -3.20 16.90 -14.65
C LEU A 26 -1.94 17.53 -14.03
N PHE A 27 -0.76 16.95 -14.25
CA PHE A 27 0.48 17.36 -13.63
C PHE A 27 1.37 18.12 -14.60
N LYS A 28 2.30 18.90 -14.05
CA LYS A 28 3.29 19.65 -14.84
C LYS A 28 4.29 18.72 -15.54
N ASN A 29 4.53 17.54 -14.98
CA ASN A 29 5.54 16.59 -15.46
C ASN A 29 4.95 15.17 -15.56
N PRO A 30 5.21 14.41 -16.64
CA PRO A 30 4.81 13.00 -16.75
C PRO A 30 5.32 12.11 -15.61
N ASN A 31 6.44 12.43 -14.97
CA ASN A 31 6.92 11.69 -13.81
C ASN A 31 6.02 11.88 -12.57
N GLN A 32 5.46 13.08 -12.38
CA GLN A 32 4.51 13.34 -11.29
C GLN A 32 3.21 12.55 -11.52
N TYR A 33 2.73 12.50 -12.77
CA TYR A 33 1.60 11.67 -13.14
C TYR A 33 1.86 10.18 -12.88
N GLY A 34 3.01 9.67 -13.33
CA GLY A 34 3.43 8.29 -13.08
C GLY A 34 3.53 7.94 -11.59
N MET A 35 4.00 8.87 -10.75
CA MET A 35 4.05 8.69 -9.30
C MET A 35 2.65 8.56 -8.67
N ILE A 36 1.69 9.39 -9.08
CA ILE A 36 0.32 9.27 -8.54
C ILE A 36 -0.37 8.01 -9.06
N ALA A 37 -0.12 7.62 -10.30
CA ALA A 37 -0.59 6.35 -10.84
C ALA A 37 0.01 5.14 -10.08
N SER A 38 1.30 5.18 -9.73
CA SER A 38 1.91 4.10 -8.95
C SER A 38 1.34 4.00 -7.53
N MET A 39 0.93 5.11 -6.92
CA MET A 39 0.25 5.09 -5.61
C MET A 39 -1.12 4.41 -5.66
N ALA A 40 -1.80 4.37 -6.80
CA ALA A 40 -3.10 3.71 -6.93
C ALA A 40 -3.01 2.17 -6.97
N VAL A 41 -1.88 1.63 -7.44
CA VAL A 41 -1.62 0.20 -7.57
C VAL A 41 -1.80 -0.59 -6.25
N PRO A 42 -1.21 -0.17 -5.10
CA PRO A 42 -1.42 -0.89 -3.85
C PRO A 42 -2.87 -0.88 -3.35
N PHE A 43 -3.66 0.17 -3.63
CA PHE A 43 -5.09 0.17 -3.31
C PHE A 43 -5.85 -0.88 -4.12
N ALA A 44 -5.60 -0.93 -5.43
CA ALA A 44 -6.22 -1.93 -6.30
C ALA A 44 -5.81 -3.35 -5.89
N ALA A 45 -4.52 -3.58 -5.59
CA ALA A 45 -4.01 -4.86 -5.11
C ALA A 45 -4.67 -5.28 -3.78
N ALA A 46 -4.78 -4.36 -2.82
CA ALA A 46 -5.42 -4.64 -1.54
C ALA A 46 -6.93 -4.92 -1.67
N TRP A 47 -7.65 -4.13 -2.48
CA TRP A 47 -9.08 -4.34 -2.73
C TRP A 47 -9.40 -5.64 -3.47
N TYR A 48 -8.48 -6.15 -4.28
CA TYR A 48 -8.66 -7.44 -4.96
C TYR A 48 -8.85 -8.60 -3.96
N PHE A 49 -8.25 -8.50 -2.77
CA PHE A 49 -8.43 -9.49 -1.69
C PHE A 49 -9.71 -9.28 -0.88
N GLN A 50 -10.49 -8.23 -1.15
CA GLN A 50 -11.80 -8.01 -0.53
C GLN A 50 -12.90 -8.67 -1.37
N HIS A 51 -13.65 -9.60 -0.76
CA HIS A 51 -14.53 -10.53 -1.48
C HIS A 51 -15.54 -9.91 -2.46
N GLN A 52 -15.98 -8.67 -2.23
CA GLN A 52 -17.08 -8.05 -2.98
C GLN A 52 -16.63 -7.10 -4.11
N LYS A 53 -15.33 -6.78 -4.24
CA LYS A 53 -14.88 -5.68 -5.11
C LYS A 53 -13.82 -6.08 -6.15
N LYS A 54 -13.73 -7.36 -6.50
CA LYS A 54 -12.69 -7.87 -7.42
C LYS A 54 -12.73 -7.19 -8.80
N LEU A 55 -13.90 -7.10 -9.44
CA LEU A 55 -14.03 -6.48 -10.76
C LEU A 55 -13.61 -5.00 -10.73
N PHE A 56 -14.07 -4.27 -9.71
CA PHE A 56 -13.72 -2.86 -9.51
C PHE A 56 -12.21 -2.69 -9.26
N ALA A 57 -11.62 -3.55 -8.43
CA ALA A 57 -10.19 -3.56 -8.18
C ALA A 57 -9.38 -3.84 -9.45
N THR A 58 -9.79 -4.82 -10.27
CA THR A 58 -9.17 -5.11 -11.56
C THR A 58 -9.28 -3.92 -12.52
N PHE A 59 -10.43 -3.25 -12.56
CA PHE A 59 -10.60 -2.05 -13.38
C PHE A 59 -9.66 -0.92 -12.95
N ILE A 60 -9.55 -0.63 -11.64
CA ILE A 60 -8.60 0.37 -11.13
C ILE A 60 -7.17 -0.04 -11.45
N MET A 61 -6.83 -1.33 -11.30
CA MET A 61 -5.49 -1.85 -11.60
C MET A 61 -5.14 -1.61 -13.07
N LEU A 62 -6.03 -1.97 -14.00
CA LEU A 62 -5.84 -1.74 -15.44
C LEU A 62 -5.71 -0.25 -15.77
N ALA A 63 -6.56 0.59 -15.17
CA ALA A 63 -6.49 2.03 -15.35
C ALA A 63 -5.16 2.62 -14.83
N ALA A 64 -4.67 2.16 -13.68
CA ALA A 64 -3.39 2.59 -13.12
C ALA A 64 -2.20 2.17 -14.00
N TRP A 65 -2.22 0.95 -14.54
CA TRP A 65 -1.19 0.48 -15.48
C TRP A 65 -1.22 1.23 -16.81
N LEU A 66 -2.42 1.49 -17.36
CA LEU A 66 -2.56 2.31 -18.55
C LEU A 66 -2.03 3.74 -18.31
N ALA A 67 -2.36 4.34 -17.17
CA ALA A 67 -1.83 5.65 -16.76
C ALA A 67 -0.29 5.66 -16.66
N LEU A 68 0.31 4.63 -16.07
CA LEU A 68 1.76 4.46 -16.00
C LEU A 68 2.41 4.31 -17.37
N LEU A 69 1.81 3.52 -18.27
CA LEU A 69 2.26 3.37 -19.65
C LEU A 69 2.20 4.70 -20.40
N MET A 70 1.09 5.45 -20.27
CA MET A 70 0.95 6.77 -20.87
C MET A 70 1.94 7.80 -20.29
N ALA A 71 2.27 7.72 -19.00
CA ALA A 71 3.28 8.55 -18.37
C ALA A 71 4.71 8.24 -18.88
N ALA A 72 4.91 7.04 -19.44
CA ALA A 72 6.18 6.53 -19.97
C ALA A 72 7.35 6.77 -18.98
N SER A 73 7.09 6.60 -17.69
CA SER A 73 8.06 6.80 -16.62
C SER A 73 8.60 5.46 -16.16
N LYS A 74 9.75 5.05 -16.72
CA LYS A 74 10.39 3.74 -16.47
C LYS A 74 10.54 3.45 -14.97
N THR A 75 11.02 4.44 -14.21
CA THR A 75 11.23 4.30 -12.77
C THR A 75 9.92 4.10 -12.00
N ASN A 76 8.87 4.86 -12.32
CA ASN A 76 7.58 4.70 -11.64
C ASN A 76 6.89 3.38 -12.02
N MET A 77 7.06 2.88 -13.25
CA MET A 77 6.60 1.53 -13.61
C MET A 77 7.30 0.45 -12.78
N PHE A 78 8.62 0.56 -12.61
CA PHE A 78 9.38 -0.37 -11.79
C PHE A 78 8.97 -0.31 -10.31
N ILE A 79 8.83 0.89 -9.75
CA ILE A 79 8.37 1.08 -8.37
C ILE A 79 6.94 0.55 -8.19
N ALA A 80 6.04 0.81 -9.14
CA ALA A 80 4.68 0.29 -9.11
C ALA A 80 4.66 -1.24 -9.10
N LEU A 81 5.49 -1.89 -9.93
CA LEU A 81 5.65 -3.34 -9.96
C LEU A 81 6.16 -3.87 -8.61
N LEU A 82 7.22 -3.26 -8.06
CA LEU A 82 7.80 -3.66 -6.78
C LEU A 82 6.77 -3.54 -5.64
N ILE A 83 6.09 -2.39 -5.56
CA ILE A 83 5.06 -2.13 -4.53
C ILE A 83 3.86 -3.06 -4.70
N MET A 84 3.47 -3.38 -5.93
CA MET A 84 2.43 -4.38 -6.20
C MET A 84 2.84 -5.74 -5.63
N ILE A 85 4.06 -6.21 -5.94
CA ILE A 85 4.57 -7.49 -5.42
C ILE A 85 4.59 -7.47 -3.89
N MET A 86 5.11 -6.41 -3.26
CA MET A 86 5.13 -6.28 -1.80
C MET A 86 3.71 -6.31 -1.20
N THR A 87 2.77 -5.61 -1.81
CA THR A 87 1.37 -5.55 -1.36
C THR A 87 0.69 -6.91 -1.49
N LEU A 88 0.83 -7.58 -2.64
CA LEU A 88 0.30 -8.93 -2.87
C LEU A 88 0.93 -9.93 -1.90
N SER A 89 2.24 -9.85 -1.67
CA SER A 89 2.97 -10.70 -0.71
C SER A 89 2.41 -10.55 0.69
N TYR A 90 2.23 -9.31 1.14
CA TYR A 90 1.64 -9.02 2.44
C TYR A 90 0.20 -9.57 2.55
N CYS A 91 -0.64 -9.35 1.54
CA CYS A 91 -2.01 -9.85 1.50
C CYS A 91 -2.06 -11.39 1.54
N LEU A 92 -1.20 -12.07 0.77
CA LEU A 92 -1.14 -13.53 0.72
C LEU A 92 -0.63 -14.14 2.04
N VAL A 93 0.44 -13.58 2.61
CA VAL A 93 0.98 -14.03 3.92
C VAL A 93 -0.04 -13.81 5.02
N SER A 94 -0.67 -12.64 5.07
CA SER A 94 -1.70 -12.33 6.08
C SER A 94 -2.98 -13.17 5.92
N ALA A 95 -3.22 -13.73 4.74
CA ALA A 95 -4.28 -14.70 4.48
C ALA A 95 -3.85 -16.17 4.71
N ARG A 96 -2.63 -16.42 5.22
CA ARG A 96 -2.01 -17.75 5.36
C ARG A 96 -1.89 -18.53 4.05
N ARG A 97 -1.79 -17.83 2.91
CA ARG A 97 -1.61 -18.40 1.56
C ARG A 97 -0.17 -18.30 1.09
N GLY A 98 0.80 -18.56 1.99
CA GLY A 98 2.24 -18.42 1.70
C GLY A 98 2.71 -19.28 0.51
N ALA A 99 2.14 -20.48 0.33
CA ALA A 99 2.45 -21.32 -0.83
C ALA A 99 2.10 -20.65 -2.17
N MET A 100 0.98 -19.93 -2.23
CA MET A 100 0.58 -19.17 -3.42
C MET A 100 1.56 -18.03 -3.71
N LEU A 101 2.13 -17.41 -2.66
CA LEU A 101 3.13 -16.38 -2.84
C LEU A 101 4.40 -16.92 -3.53
N ILE A 102 4.90 -18.08 -3.09
CA ILE A 102 6.07 -18.71 -3.72
C ILE A 102 5.79 -18.97 -5.21
N ILE A 103 4.61 -19.52 -5.53
CA ILE A 103 4.21 -19.76 -6.92
C ILE A 103 4.20 -18.45 -7.72
N VAL A 104 3.52 -17.40 -7.21
CA VAL A 104 3.44 -16.11 -7.89
C VAL A 104 4.81 -15.49 -8.13
N LEU A 105 5.71 -15.52 -7.13
CA LEU A 105 7.07 -14.98 -7.26
C LEU A 105 7.87 -15.76 -8.31
N VAL A 106 7.86 -17.09 -8.25
CA VAL A 106 8.56 -17.94 -9.23
C VAL A 106 8.03 -17.72 -10.65
N THR A 107 6.71 -17.67 -10.83
CA THR A 107 6.10 -17.40 -12.15
C THR A 107 6.46 -16.02 -12.66
N LEU A 108 6.45 -15.00 -11.81
CA LEU A 108 6.78 -13.63 -12.20
C LEU A 108 8.26 -13.51 -12.57
N THR A 109 9.15 -14.08 -11.77
CA THR A 109 10.59 -14.13 -12.07
C THR A 109 10.84 -14.86 -13.39
N GLY A 110 10.22 -16.02 -13.60
CA GLY A 110 10.31 -16.76 -14.86
C GLY A 110 9.81 -15.93 -16.06
N PHE A 111 8.66 -15.27 -15.93
CA PHE A 111 8.12 -14.42 -16.99
C PHE A 111 9.05 -13.25 -17.34
N ILE A 112 9.61 -12.56 -16.34
CA ILE A 112 10.54 -11.45 -16.56
C ILE A 112 11.81 -11.92 -17.27
N TRP A 113 12.40 -13.04 -16.83
CA TRP A 113 13.65 -13.56 -17.40
C TRP A 113 13.48 -14.13 -18.80
N PHE A 114 12.41 -14.88 -19.06
CA PHE A 114 12.25 -15.62 -20.33
C PHE A 114 11.40 -14.87 -21.37
N LEU A 115 10.38 -14.13 -20.95
CA LEU A 115 9.46 -13.45 -21.87
C LEU A 115 9.65 -11.93 -21.90
N GLY A 116 10.27 -11.35 -20.87
CA GLY A 116 10.36 -9.89 -20.72
C GLY A 116 10.98 -9.19 -21.94
N LEU A 117 12.16 -9.64 -22.39
CA LEU A 117 12.85 -9.04 -23.53
C LEU A 117 12.18 -9.35 -24.88
N PRO A 118 11.84 -10.61 -25.23
CA PRO A 118 11.18 -10.90 -26.50
C PRO A 118 9.82 -10.21 -26.66
N VAL A 119 9.02 -10.14 -25.60
CA VAL A 119 7.73 -9.45 -25.62
C VAL A 119 7.93 -7.94 -25.78
N LEU A 120 8.92 -7.36 -25.08
CA LEU A 120 9.24 -5.94 -25.22
C LEU A 120 9.69 -5.60 -26.64
N GLU A 121 10.52 -6.43 -27.26
CA GLU A 121 10.98 -6.27 -28.63
C GLU A 121 9.83 -6.38 -29.63
N PHE A 122 8.90 -7.33 -29.42
CA PHE A 122 7.72 -7.52 -30.28
C PHE A 122 6.76 -6.32 -30.25
N PHE A 123 6.44 -5.79 -29.06
CA PHE A 123 5.48 -4.68 -28.95
C PHE A 123 6.12 -3.30 -29.13
N ASN A 124 7.40 -3.15 -28.80
CA ASN A 124 8.10 -1.86 -28.86
C ASN A 124 9.61 -2.05 -29.14
N PRO A 125 9.99 -2.28 -30.40
CA PRO A 125 11.40 -2.51 -30.77
C PRO A 125 12.30 -1.31 -30.42
N ARG A 126 11.76 -0.08 -30.41
CA ARG A 126 12.49 1.10 -29.94
C ARG A 126 12.84 1.01 -28.46
N ALA A 127 11.90 0.60 -27.60
CA ALA A 127 12.15 0.43 -26.18
C ALA A 127 13.17 -0.68 -25.91
N ALA A 128 13.12 -1.78 -26.66
CA ALA A 128 14.12 -2.86 -26.59
C ALA A 128 15.52 -2.36 -27.00
N GLY A 129 15.64 -1.59 -28.09
CA GLY A 129 16.91 -0.99 -28.51
C GLY A 129 17.47 0.00 -27.48
N ILE A 130 16.61 0.77 -26.81
CA ILE A 130 17.03 1.64 -25.71
C ILE A 130 17.52 0.80 -24.51
N LEU A 131 16.82 -0.26 -24.14
CA LEU A 131 17.24 -1.15 -23.05
C LEU A 131 18.57 -1.86 -23.37
N GLN A 132 18.77 -2.28 -24.61
CA GLN A 132 20.05 -2.84 -25.07
C GLN A 132 21.15 -1.79 -25.05
N SER A 133 20.91 -0.55 -25.51
CA SER A 133 21.92 0.52 -25.47
C SER A 133 22.24 0.98 -24.04
N LEU A 134 21.29 0.86 -23.11
CA LEU A 134 21.51 0.98 -21.67
C LEU A 134 22.45 -0.10 -21.13
N ILE A 135 22.16 -1.37 -21.45
CA ILE A 135 22.99 -2.52 -21.04
C ILE A 135 24.40 -2.41 -21.63
N GLN A 136 24.51 -1.89 -22.86
CA GLN A 136 25.77 -1.71 -23.57
C GLN A 136 26.47 -0.38 -23.25
N GLY A 137 25.85 0.52 -22.49
CA GLY A 137 26.43 1.81 -22.08
C GLY A 137 26.61 2.85 -23.19
N ASN A 138 26.05 2.66 -24.39
CA ASN A 138 26.38 3.43 -25.59
C ASN A 138 25.33 4.49 -26.01
N GLY A 139 24.35 4.81 -25.16
CA GLY A 139 23.17 5.58 -25.56
C GLY A 139 23.01 6.97 -24.91
N SER A 140 22.07 7.75 -25.45
CA SER A 140 21.56 9.03 -24.93
C SER A 140 21.12 9.02 -23.46
N GLU A 141 20.96 7.84 -22.87
CA GLU A 141 20.74 7.66 -21.43
C GLU A 141 21.98 8.00 -20.59
N ALA A 142 23.19 7.76 -21.10
CA ALA A 142 24.42 8.19 -20.45
C ALA A 142 24.43 9.72 -20.26
N ASN A 143 23.92 10.48 -21.23
CA ASN A 143 23.77 11.94 -21.10
C ASN A 143 22.78 12.31 -19.99
N THR A 144 21.73 11.53 -19.77
CA THR A 144 20.76 11.78 -18.69
C THR A 144 21.34 11.47 -17.31
N ILE A 145 22.22 10.47 -17.21
CA ILE A 145 22.92 10.15 -15.96
C ILE A 145 23.99 11.22 -15.69
N ASN A 146 24.77 11.60 -16.69
CA ASN A 146 25.79 12.63 -16.56
C ASN A 146 25.19 13.98 -16.16
N SER A 147 24.09 14.40 -16.78
CA SER A 147 23.40 15.64 -16.38
C SER A 147 22.90 15.60 -14.94
N ARG A 148 22.42 14.45 -14.45
CA ARG A 148 22.06 14.28 -13.03
C ARG A 148 23.28 14.35 -12.11
N MET A 149 24.40 13.75 -12.49
CA MET A 149 25.64 13.82 -11.72
C MET A 149 26.16 15.26 -11.59
N GLU A 150 26.06 16.05 -12.66
CA GLU A 150 26.38 17.49 -12.63
C GLU A 150 25.45 18.24 -11.67
N LEU A 151 24.14 18.03 -11.76
CA LEU A 151 23.15 18.63 -10.85
C LEU A 151 23.40 18.25 -9.38
N TRP A 152 23.76 17.00 -9.11
CA TRP A 152 24.07 16.54 -7.77
C TRP A 152 25.35 17.14 -7.23
N THR A 153 26.38 17.22 -8.08
CA THR A 153 27.67 17.85 -7.72
C THR A 153 27.47 19.32 -7.38
N TYR A 154 26.71 20.06 -8.19
CA TYR A 154 26.32 21.43 -7.89
C TYR A 154 25.60 21.55 -6.55
N SER A 155 24.56 20.75 -6.35
CA SER A 155 23.73 20.79 -5.13
C SER A 155 24.54 20.49 -3.87
N ILE A 156 25.45 19.51 -3.94
CA ILE A 156 26.39 19.20 -2.85
C ILE A 156 27.36 20.37 -2.63
N GLY A 157 27.80 21.04 -3.68
CA GLY A 157 28.61 22.25 -3.59
C GLY A 157 27.92 23.36 -2.82
N VAL A 158 26.65 23.65 -3.14
CA VAL A 158 25.82 24.64 -2.43
C VAL A 158 25.59 24.23 -0.97
N MET A 159 25.32 22.95 -0.71
CA MET A 159 25.19 22.44 0.66
C MET A 159 26.47 22.65 1.48
N LYS A 160 27.65 22.57 0.86
CA LYS A 160 28.94 22.81 1.53
C LYS A 160 29.20 24.29 1.77
N SER A 161 28.81 25.17 0.85
CA SER A 161 29.02 26.62 1.00
C SER A 161 28.01 27.28 1.94
N SER A 162 26.76 26.81 1.95
CA SER A 162 25.66 27.39 2.73
C SER A 162 24.93 26.31 3.56
N PRO A 163 25.60 25.63 4.51
CA PRO A 163 25.06 24.44 5.16
C PRO A 163 23.82 24.68 6.02
N TRP A 164 23.66 25.86 6.61
CA TRP A 164 22.59 26.09 7.60
C TRP A 164 21.25 26.47 6.98
N PHE A 165 21.26 27.22 5.88
CA PHE A 165 20.03 27.77 5.29
C PHE A 165 19.87 27.45 3.81
N GLY A 166 20.88 26.85 3.18
CA GLY A 166 20.89 26.66 1.74
C GLY A 166 20.91 27.99 1.00
N GLU A 167 20.43 27.98 -0.25
CA GLU A 167 20.31 29.16 -1.11
C GLU A 167 18.87 29.70 -1.22
N GLY A 168 17.91 29.08 -0.53
CA GLY A 168 16.49 29.41 -0.57
C GLY A 168 15.70 28.61 -1.61
N THR A 169 14.39 28.49 -1.38
CA THR A 169 13.48 27.77 -2.27
C THR A 169 13.22 28.55 -3.56
N GLY A 170 13.14 27.86 -4.70
CA GLY A 170 12.81 28.47 -5.99
C GLY A 170 14.01 28.98 -6.78
N GLN A 171 15.22 28.89 -6.23
CA GLN A 171 16.44 29.16 -6.99
C GLN A 171 16.64 28.10 -8.08
N LEU A 172 16.89 28.56 -9.30
CA LEU A 172 17.21 27.71 -10.44
C LEU A 172 18.65 27.23 -10.33
N ILE A 173 18.89 25.99 -10.77
CA ILE A 173 20.23 25.43 -10.90
C ILE A 173 20.74 25.81 -12.29
N ASP A 174 21.66 26.76 -12.33
CA ASP A 174 22.32 27.20 -13.56
C ASP A 174 23.61 26.39 -13.77
N VAL A 175 23.50 25.33 -14.58
CA VAL A 175 24.67 24.58 -15.06
C VAL A 175 24.94 25.04 -16.49
N ILE A 176 26.22 25.14 -16.87
CA ILE A 176 26.79 25.74 -18.11
C ILE A 176 25.97 25.54 -19.41
N THR A 177 25.16 24.49 -19.51
CA THR A 177 24.39 24.17 -20.72
C THR A 177 22.87 24.14 -20.56
N GLN A 178 22.31 24.08 -19.34
CA GLN A 178 20.87 23.94 -19.09
C GLN A 178 20.45 24.49 -17.72
N THR A 179 19.36 25.27 -17.70
CA THR A 179 18.71 25.70 -16.47
C THR A 179 17.73 24.64 -15.98
N HIS A 180 17.99 24.06 -14.81
CA HIS A 180 17.11 23.08 -14.17
C HIS A 180 16.43 23.67 -12.94
N SER A 181 15.17 23.30 -12.69
CA SER A 181 14.42 23.79 -11.53
C SER A 181 14.73 23.03 -10.23
N HIS A 182 15.32 21.83 -10.30
CA HIS A 182 15.59 20.99 -9.14
C HIS A 182 16.62 19.88 -9.43
N SER A 183 17.13 19.29 -8.35
CA SER A 183 18.22 18.30 -8.36
C SER A 183 17.81 16.87 -8.77
N HIS A 184 16.52 16.62 -9.04
CA HIS A 184 15.97 15.28 -9.29
C HIS A 184 16.23 14.25 -8.17
N ASN A 185 16.53 14.74 -6.96
CA ASN A 185 16.66 13.97 -5.74
C ASN A 185 16.17 14.87 -4.61
N VAL A 186 15.10 14.45 -3.92
CA VAL A 186 14.45 15.29 -2.90
C VAL A 186 15.40 15.70 -1.77
N PHE A 187 16.31 14.81 -1.35
CA PHE A 187 17.22 15.11 -0.24
C PHE A 187 18.29 16.11 -0.64
N LEU A 188 18.85 15.97 -1.85
CA LEU A 188 19.81 16.95 -2.37
C LEU A 188 19.14 18.30 -2.61
N ASP A 189 17.91 18.30 -3.14
CA ASP A 189 17.15 19.52 -3.40
C ASP A 189 16.79 20.25 -2.09
N LEU A 190 16.36 19.53 -1.07
CA LEU A 190 16.11 20.09 0.26
C LEU A 190 17.40 20.57 0.92
N GLY A 191 18.46 19.77 0.90
CA GLY A 191 19.75 20.19 1.45
C GLY A 191 20.26 21.48 0.80
N ARG A 192 20.18 21.58 -0.52
CA ARG A 192 20.54 22.78 -1.30
C ARG A 192 19.69 23.99 -0.93
N THR A 193 18.36 23.82 -0.84
CA THR A 193 17.41 24.95 -0.74
C THR A 193 17.15 25.42 0.68
N VAL A 194 17.12 24.52 1.67
CA VAL A 194 16.75 24.81 3.07
C VAL A 194 17.86 24.47 4.07
N GLY A 195 18.99 23.94 3.61
CA GLY A 195 20.12 23.57 4.47
C GLY A 195 19.88 22.33 5.32
N ILE A 196 20.82 22.06 6.22
CA ILE A 196 20.85 20.92 7.13
C ILE A 196 19.59 20.85 8.03
N PRO A 197 19.11 21.94 8.67
CA PRO A 197 17.93 21.86 9.52
C PRO A 197 16.69 21.39 8.77
N GLY A 198 16.44 21.92 7.56
CA GLY A 198 15.31 21.53 6.73
C GLY A 198 15.45 20.10 6.17
N LEU A 199 16.67 19.69 5.82
CA LEU A 199 16.96 18.31 5.42
C LEU A 199 16.69 17.33 6.58
N VAL A 200 17.19 17.61 7.78
CA VAL A 200 16.99 16.78 8.99
C VAL A 200 15.51 16.67 9.32
N GLY A 201 14.78 17.79 9.34
CA GLY A 201 13.33 17.79 9.59
C GLY A 201 12.58 16.91 8.57
N SER A 202 12.96 16.99 7.30
CA SER A 202 12.36 16.19 6.23
C SER A 202 12.67 14.70 6.33
N VAL A 203 13.92 14.35 6.64
CA VAL A 203 14.34 12.96 6.91
C VAL A 203 13.58 12.40 8.11
N MET A 204 13.51 13.14 9.22
CA MET A 204 12.74 12.73 10.40
C MET A 204 11.26 12.49 10.07
N PHE A 205 10.64 13.39 9.31
CA PHE A 205 9.25 13.22 8.85
C PHE A 205 9.07 11.93 8.05
N ILE A 206 9.95 11.66 7.08
CA ILE A 206 9.91 10.43 6.26
C ILE A 206 10.08 9.18 7.14
N LEU A 207 11.03 9.20 8.08
CA LEU A 207 11.26 8.09 9.00
C LEU A 207 10.04 7.82 9.89
N ILE A 208 9.39 8.87 10.40
CA ILE A 208 8.15 8.74 11.19
C ILE A 208 7.02 8.16 10.34
N ALA A 209 6.85 8.62 9.10
CA ALA A 209 5.84 8.09 8.19
C ALA A 209 6.07 6.60 7.86
N ILE A 210 7.33 6.19 7.64
CA ILE A 210 7.73 4.79 7.46
C ILE A 210 7.45 3.98 8.72
N TRP A 211 7.89 4.45 9.88
CA TRP A 211 7.67 3.77 11.16
C TRP A 211 6.19 3.54 11.45
N LEU A 212 5.36 4.57 11.25
CA LEU A 212 3.92 4.50 11.44
C LEU A 212 3.28 3.48 10.49
N SER A 213 3.70 3.48 9.22
CA SER A 213 3.29 2.52 8.20
C SER A 213 3.64 1.08 8.57
N VAL A 214 4.89 0.82 8.96
CA VAL A 214 5.34 -0.52 9.39
C VAL A 214 4.58 -0.99 10.63
N LYS A 215 4.46 -0.14 11.66
CA LYS A 215 3.71 -0.45 12.89
C LYS A 215 2.24 -0.78 12.58
N THR A 216 1.66 -0.10 11.59
CA THR A 216 0.29 -0.36 11.11
C THR A 216 0.18 -1.74 10.46
N LEU A 217 1.11 -2.11 9.58
CA LEU A 217 1.12 -3.43 8.93
C LEU A 217 1.30 -4.55 9.95
N ILE A 218 2.20 -4.41 10.92
CA ILE A 218 2.42 -5.41 11.98
C ILE A 218 1.14 -5.62 12.78
N ARG A 219 0.46 -4.52 13.16
CA ARG A 219 -0.79 -4.59 13.92
C ARG A 219 -1.96 -5.18 13.11
N ILE A 220 -2.03 -4.93 11.81
CA ILE A 220 -3.05 -5.55 10.95
C ILE A 220 -2.75 -7.04 10.75
N SER A 221 -1.47 -7.44 10.66
CA SER A 221 -1.09 -8.84 10.50
C SER A 221 -1.36 -9.70 11.73
N SER A 222 -1.46 -9.10 12.93
CA SER A 222 -1.83 -9.84 14.14
C SER A 222 -3.33 -10.15 14.23
N ILE A 223 -4.16 -9.60 13.35
CA ILE A 223 -5.60 -9.89 13.31
C ILE A 223 -5.81 -11.27 12.66
N PRO A 224 -6.55 -12.20 13.30
CA PRO A 224 -6.86 -13.50 12.72
C PRO A 224 -7.49 -13.37 11.32
N ALA A 225 -7.04 -14.18 10.37
CA ALA A 225 -7.48 -14.11 8.97
C ALA A 225 -9.00 -14.22 8.80
N GLN A 226 -9.66 -15.00 9.66
CA GLN A 226 -11.11 -15.21 9.68
C GLN A 226 -11.88 -13.91 10.02
N THR A 227 -11.41 -13.16 11.01
CA THR A 227 -12.00 -11.88 11.41
C THR A 227 -11.63 -10.76 10.43
N GLY A 228 -10.41 -10.82 9.90
CA GLY A 228 -9.85 -9.76 9.10
C GLY A 228 -10.49 -9.57 7.72
N SER A 229 -11.23 -10.55 7.18
CA SER A 229 -11.98 -10.39 5.92
C SER A 229 -13.25 -9.55 6.08
N LEU A 230 -13.78 -9.44 7.31
CA LEU A 230 -14.99 -8.69 7.64
C LEU A 230 -14.72 -7.20 7.88
N LEU A 231 -13.45 -6.81 8.02
CA LEU A 231 -13.06 -5.44 8.33
C LEU A 231 -13.01 -4.60 7.04
N HIS A 232 -14.09 -3.84 6.77
CA HIS A 232 -14.25 -3.06 5.54
C HIS A 232 -13.09 -2.10 5.26
N GLY A 233 -12.50 -1.49 6.29
CA GLY A 233 -11.39 -0.55 6.17
C GLY A 233 -10.01 -1.18 6.00
N ARG A 234 -9.86 -2.50 6.18
CA ARG A 234 -8.55 -3.16 6.15
C ARG A 234 -7.82 -2.96 4.81
N ALA A 235 -8.51 -3.19 3.70
CA ALA A 235 -7.91 -3.03 2.36
C ALA A 235 -7.49 -1.58 2.09
N MET A 236 -8.30 -0.61 2.54
CA MET A 236 -8.01 0.82 2.39
C MET A 236 -6.75 1.24 3.17
N VAL A 237 -6.60 0.76 4.41
CA VAL A 237 -5.41 1.06 5.23
C VAL A 237 -4.16 0.38 4.67
N ILE A 238 -4.24 -0.88 4.25
CA ILE A 238 -3.10 -1.58 3.61
C ILE A 238 -2.67 -0.84 2.34
N GLY A 239 -3.63 -0.49 1.47
CA GLY A 239 -3.38 0.29 0.26
C GLY A 239 -2.71 1.62 0.57
N ALA A 240 -3.20 2.35 1.58
CA ALA A 240 -2.64 3.63 2.00
C ALA A 240 -1.19 3.50 2.52
N VAL A 241 -0.89 2.47 3.31
CA VAL A 241 0.49 2.23 3.78
C VAL A 241 1.44 2.01 2.60
N PHE A 242 1.09 1.11 1.68
CA PHE A 242 1.96 0.84 0.52
C PHE A 242 2.00 2.01 -0.47
N ALA A 243 0.95 2.83 -0.54
CA ALA A 243 0.95 4.08 -1.30
C ALA A 243 1.93 5.11 -0.70
N VAL A 244 2.05 5.21 0.63
CA VAL A 244 3.09 6.04 1.29
C VAL A 244 4.49 5.58 0.88
N PHE A 245 4.76 4.27 0.92
CA PHE A 245 6.04 3.73 0.43
C PHE A 245 6.28 4.03 -1.04
N SER A 246 5.28 3.80 -1.90
CA SER A 246 5.37 4.14 -3.32
C SER A 246 5.71 5.60 -3.54
N TYR A 247 5.04 6.51 -2.83
CA TYR A 247 5.27 7.95 -2.98
C TYR A 247 6.68 8.34 -2.57
N ILE A 248 7.16 7.85 -1.41
CA ILE A 248 8.51 8.16 -0.91
C ILE A 248 9.58 7.66 -1.88
N LEU A 249 9.44 6.43 -2.40
CA LEU A 249 10.37 5.85 -3.37
C LEU A 249 10.33 6.58 -4.71
N SER A 250 9.14 6.89 -5.23
CA SER A 250 8.97 7.61 -6.49
C SER A 250 9.55 9.02 -6.44
N ASN A 251 9.47 9.69 -5.28
CA ASN A 251 10.03 11.03 -5.08
C ASN A 251 11.57 11.05 -5.11
N GLN A 252 12.26 9.93 -4.88
CA GLN A 252 13.73 9.90 -4.93
C GLN A 252 14.28 10.11 -6.33
N MET A 253 13.49 9.78 -7.35
CA MET A 253 13.89 9.75 -8.75
C MET A 253 13.12 10.75 -9.62
N SER A 254 12.26 11.55 -8.98
CA SER A 254 11.37 12.52 -9.61
C SER A 254 11.65 13.92 -9.05
N ASP A 255 10.94 14.91 -9.58
CA ASP A 255 10.82 16.24 -9.01
C ASP A 255 10.44 16.15 -7.52
N SER A 256 10.95 17.07 -6.71
CA SER A 256 10.83 17.12 -5.24
C SER A 256 9.38 17.09 -4.73
N LEU A 257 9.19 17.03 -3.40
CA LEU A 257 7.91 17.03 -2.67
C LEU A 257 7.05 18.27 -2.95
N GLY A 258 6.55 18.38 -4.18
CA GLY A 258 5.87 19.54 -4.69
C GLY A 258 4.46 19.68 -4.13
N PRO A 259 3.91 20.90 -4.08
CA PRO A 259 2.53 21.14 -3.63
C PRO A 259 1.49 20.33 -4.41
N SER A 260 1.73 20.08 -5.70
CA SER A 260 0.79 19.34 -6.57
C SER A 260 0.69 17.85 -6.24
N THR A 261 1.72 17.24 -5.66
CA THR A 261 1.77 15.80 -5.40
C THR A 261 1.69 15.46 -3.91
N SER A 262 2.13 16.36 -3.03
CA SER A 262 2.14 16.14 -1.58
C SER A 262 0.74 15.95 -0.98
N VAL A 263 -0.31 16.50 -1.58
CA VAL A 263 -1.71 16.28 -1.16
C VAL A 263 -2.06 14.79 -1.11
N PHE A 264 -1.55 13.98 -2.05
CA PHE A 264 -1.82 12.54 -2.10
C PHE A 264 -1.07 11.79 -0.99
N LEU A 265 0.15 12.23 -0.66
CA LEU A 265 0.88 11.71 0.51
C LEU A 265 0.11 12.00 1.79
N TRP A 266 -0.33 13.25 1.99
CA TRP A 266 -1.10 13.65 3.17
C TRP A 266 -2.42 12.90 3.30
N LEU A 267 -3.12 12.68 2.18
CA LEU A 267 -4.33 11.86 2.16
C LEU A 267 -4.04 10.43 2.65
N CYS A 268 -2.99 9.78 2.11
CA CYS A 268 -2.63 8.43 2.51
C CYS A 268 -2.17 8.36 3.96
N LEU A 269 -1.36 9.32 4.42
CA LEU A 269 -0.90 9.39 5.80
C LEU A 269 -2.07 9.62 6.77
N GLY A 270 -3.04 10.45 6.40
CA GLY A 270 -4.29 10.65 7.14
C GLY A 270 -5.08 9.36 7.31
N LEU A 271 -5.17 8.53 6.25
CA LEU A 271 -5.77 7.19 6.33
C LEU A 271 -4.97 6.27 7.27
N VAL A 272 -3.64 6.29 7.22
CA VAL A 272 -2.80 5.51 8.14
C VAL A 272 -2.96 5.96 9.60
N LEU A 273 -3.12 7.26 9.85
CA LEU A 273 -3.40 7.81 11.18
C LEU A 273 -4.79 7.37 11.69
N ARG A 274 -5.82 7.42 10.84
CA ARG A 274 -7.19 6.98 11.14
C ARG A 274 -7.42 5.47 11.08
N ARG A 275 -6.35 4.66 10.99
CA ARG A 275 -6.46 3.19 10.95
C ARG A 275 -7.28 2.59 12.09
N HIS A 276 -7.28 3.22 13.27
CA HIS A 276 -8.02 2.71 14.43
C HIS A 276 -9.53 2.72 14.19
N GLU A 277 -10.04 3.84 13.70
CA GLU A 277 -11.45 4.01 13.39
C GLU A 277 -11.88 3.12 12.23
N MET A 278 -11.07 3.07 11.16
CA MET A 278 -11.41 2.31 9.96
C MET A 278 -11.37 0.80 10.13
N VAL A 279 -10.50 0.29 11.01
CA VAL A 279 -10.30 -1.16 11.18
C VAL A 279 -11.03 -1.70 12.40
N PHE A 280 -11.19 -0.94 13.49
CA PHE A 280 -11.68 -1.48 14.76
C PHE A 280 -13.02 -0.91 15.24
N PHE A 281 -13.51 0.22 14.72
CA PHE A 281 -14.72 0.86 15.27
C PHE A 281 -16.04 0.18 14.86
N GLN A 282 -16.05 -0.59 13.78
CA GLN A 282 -17.27 -1.23 13.27
C GLN A 282 -17.79 -2.41 14.11
N THR A 283 -17.07 -2.89 15.13
CA THR A 283 -17.55 -3.98 15.98
C THR A 283 -18.46 -3.52 17.12
N GLY A 284 -18.67 -2.20 17.26
CA GLY A 284 -19.43 -1.61 18.36
C GLY A 284 -20.88 -1.27 18.03
N SER A 285 -21.60 -2.07 17.21
CA SER A 285 -23.03 -1.83 17.08
C SER A 285 -23.69 -1.99 18.47
N PRO A 286 -24.49 -1.00 18.92
CA PRO A 286 -25.04 -0.96 20.28
C PRO A 286 -26.00 -2.13 20.59
N GLU A 287 -26.43 -2.89 19.58
CA GLU A 287 -27.22 -4.11 19.77
C GLU A 287 -26.44 -5.27 20.40
N SER A 288 -25.11 -5.29 20.28
CA SER A 288 -24.28 -6.35 20.88
C SER A 288 -24.04 -6.17 22.38
N THR A 289 -24.22 -4.96 22.92
CA THR A 289 -24.17 -4.67 24.36
C THR A 289 -25.33 -5.32 25.13
N HIS A 290 -26.45 -5.62 24.46
CA HIS A 290 -27.59 -6.28 25.10
C HIS A 290 -27.40 -7.79 25.31
N TYR A 291 -26.45 -8.43 24.62
CA TYR A 291 -26.17 -9.87 24.78
C TYR A 291 -25.08 -10.19 25.81
N MET A 292 -24.20 -9.23 26.16
CA MET A 292 -23.17 -9.43 27.18
C MET A 292 -23.63 -9.09 28.61
N SER A 293 -24.77 -8.40 28.78
CA SER A 293 -25.31 -8.04 30.09
C SER A 293 -26.22 -9.11 30.72
N GLY A 294 -26.53 -10.20 30.01
CA GLY A 294 -27.58 -11.15 30.40
C GLY A 294 -27.18 -12.31 31.32
N ASN A 295 -25.91 -12.50 31.68
CA ASN A 295 -25.49 -13.75 32.35
C ASN A 295 -24.50 -13.56 33.51
N LYS A 296 -24.78 -12.61 34.43
CA LYS A 296 -24.06 -12.49 35.72
C LYS A 296 -24.64 -13.35 36.85
N ASN A 297 -25.59 -14.25 36.59
CA ASN A 297 -26.19 -15.13 37.59
C ASN A 297 -25.76 -16.60 37.48
N ILE A 298 -24.52 -16.88 37.07
CA ILE A 298 -23.93 -18.21 37.30
C ILE A 298 -23.43 -18.22 38.75
N LYS A 299 -24.28 -18.73 39.64
CA LYS A 299 -23.89 -19.14 40.99
C LYS A 299 -22.68 -20.07 40.87
N THR A 300 -21.54 -19.65 41.41
CA THR A 300 -20.39 -20.49 41.66
C THR A 300 -20.80 -21.63 42.60
N THR A 301 -21.15 -22.78 42.05
CA THR A 301 -21.21 -24.03 42.80
C THR A 301 -19.79 -24.37 43.24
N LYS A 302 -19.58 -24.40 44.56
CA LYS A 302 -18.32 -24.84 45.20
C LYS A 302 -17.84 -26.15 44.56
N PRO A 303 -16.55 -26.28 44.20
CA PRO A 303 -15.99 -27.56 43.83
C PRO A 303 -16.09 -28.51 45.04
N ALA A 304 -16.73 -29.66 44.82
CA ALA A 304 -16.76 -30.74 45.79
C ALA A 304 -15.31 -31.20 46.07
N SER A 305 -14.98 -31.29 47.35
CA SER A 305 -13.72 -31.82 47.85
C SER A 305 -13.46 -33.23 47.31
N PHE A 306 -12.38 -33.38 46.56
CA PHE A 306 -11.88 -34.66 46.09
C PHE A 306 -11.25 -35.42 47.27
N GLN A 307 -11.82 -36.55 47.66
CA GLN A 307 -11.16 -37.48 48.59
C GLN A 307 -10.28 -38.47 47.81
N PRO A 308 -9.02 -38.70 48.26
CA PRO A 308 -8.18 -39.74 47.70
C PRO A 308 -8.51 -41.08 48.37
N GLY A 309 -9.03 -42.03 47.59
CA GLY A 309 -9.40 -43.35 48.07
C GLY A 309 -9.05 -44.46 47.08
N SER A 310 -7.95 -45.15 47.40
CA SER A 310 -7.65 -46.57 47.16
C SER A 310 -7.74 -47.20 45.76
N SER A 311 -6.60 -47.79 45.40
CA SER A 311 -6.34 -48.78 44.36
C SER A 311 -7.40 -49.88 44.19
N THR A 312 -7.64 -50.26 42.94
CA THR A 312 -7.65 -51.67 42.52
C THR A 312 -7.26 -51.77 41.05
N ALA A 313 -6.31 -52.67 40.76
CA ALA A 313 -5.97 -53.17 39.44
C ALA A 313 -7.13 -53.94 38.81
N HIS A 314 -7.06 -54.11 37.48
CA HIS A 314 -7.87 -54.91 36.53
C HIS A 314 -8.23 -53.99 35.34
N GLU A 315 -8.20 -54.36 34.07
CA GLU A 315 -7.79 -55.56 33.35
C GLU A 315 -7.83 -55.17 31.87
N TYR A 316 -6.99 -55.81 31.07
CA TYR A 316 -6.98 -55.74 29.62
C TYR A 316 -8.38 -56.06 29.04
N HIS A 317 -8.89 -55.25 28.11
CA HIS A 317 -9.69 -55.78 27.01
C HIS A 317 -9.58 -54.92 25.75
N GLN A 318 -9.01 -55.53 24.72
CA GLN A 318 -9.19 -55.17 23.33
C GLN A 318 -10.68 -55.25 22.98
N HIS A 319 -11.21 -54.22 22.31
CA HIS A 319 -12.36 -54.40 21.42
C HIS A 319 -12.22 -53.56 20.17
N THR A 320 -12.18 -54.29 19.07
CA THR A 320 -12.34 -53.87 17.68
C THR A 320 -13.77 -53.39 17.42
N GLY A 321 -13.93 -52.43 16.50
CA GLY A 321 -15.06 -52.44 15.57
C GLY A 321 -15.98 -51.22 15.51
N LYS A 322 -16.14 -50.77 14.27
CA LYS A 322 -17.36 -50.26 13.60
C LYS A 322 -17.74 -48.78 13.70
N CYS A 323 -17.61 -48.14 12.53
CA CYS A 323 -18.53 -47.14 11.99
C CYS A 323 -20.00 -47.53 12.19
N VAL A 324 -20.87 -46.57 12.50
CA VAL A 324 -22.19 -46.31 11.86
C VAL A 324 -22.66 -44.92 12.30
N SER A 325 -23.36 -44.24 11.38
CA SER A 325 -24.11 -43.00 11.47
C SER A 325 -25.00 -42.86 12.72
N ASP A 326 -25.24 -41.64 13.20
CA ASP A 326 -26.48 -40.93 12.91
C ASP A 326 -26.68 -39.65 13.73
N THR A 327 -27.06 -38.62 12.99
CA THR A 327 -27.99 -37.54 13.30
C THR A 327 -28.85 -37.73 14.55
N PHE A 328 -28.72 -36.85 15.55
CA PHE A 328 -29.79 -36.64 16.52
C PHE A 328 -29.98 -35.17 16.89
N VAL A 329 -31.18 -34.70 16.52
CA VAL A 329 -31.85 -33.47 16.88
C VAL A 329 -31.96 -33.36 18.40
N ARG A 330 -31.60 -32.20 18.98
CA ARG A 330 -32.15 -31.78 20.29
C ARG A 330 -32.82 -30.41 20.17
N ARG A 331 -34.14 -30.47 19.97
CA ARG A 331 -35.09 -29.52 20.57
C ARG A 331 -35.18 -29.83 22.07
N CYS A 332 -34.82 -28.87 22.91
CA CYS A 332 -35.29 -28.72 24.29
C CYS A 332 -35.51 -27.21 24.45
N GLY A 333 -36.58 -26.69 25.03
CA GLY A 333 -37.72 -27.25 25.74
C GLY A 333 -38.39 -26.05 26.40
N SER A 334 -39.65 -25.80 26.08
CA SER A 334 -40.46 -24.79 26.74
C SER A 334 -40.67 -25.17 28.21
N THR A 335 -40.41 -24.25 29.13
CA THR A 335 -41.00 -24.30 30.49
C THR A 335 -41.45 -22.92 30.95
N ARG A 336 -42.77 -22.84 31.10
CA ARG A 336 -43.63 -22.00 31.96
C ARG A 336 -42.97 -20.99 32.92
N ALA A 337 -43.49 -19.77 32.80
CA ALA A 337 -44.24 -18.99 33.80
C ALA A 337 -43.62 -18.76 35.19
N ARG A 338 -43.46 -17.47 35.53
CA ARG A 338 -43.94 -16.92 36.81
C ARG A 338 -44.16 -15.42 36.73
N ASP A 339 -45.35 -15.03 37.17
CA ASP A 339 -45.78 -13.67 37.48
C ASP A 339 -44.80 -12.93 38.40
N ARG A 340 -44.64 -11.62 38.16
CA ARG A 340 -44.61 -10.63 39.24
C ARG A 340 -45.04 -9.25 38.76
N GLN A 341 -46.11 -8.77 39.41
CA GLN A 341 -46.68 -7.43 39.41
C GLN A 341 -45.73 -6.38 39.98
N ARG A 342 -45.95 -5.12 39.54
CA ARG A 342 -45.74 -3.80 40.21
C ARG A 342 -44.29 -3.50 40.66
N TRP A 343 -43.76 -2.30 40.48
CA TRP A 343 -44.21 -1.04 41.07
C TRP A 343 -43.99 0.16 40.14
N THR A 344 -44.86 1.15 40.31
CA THR A 344 -44.76 2.54 39.88
C THR A 344 -43.88 3.35 40.84
N ASP A 345 -43.50 4.55 40.37
CA ASP A 345 -43.07 5.74 41.13
C ASP A 345 -41.60 5.80 41.60
N GLU A 346 -40.75 6.49 40.84
CA GLU A 346 -40.27 7.87 41.08
C GLU A 346 -39.56 8.45 39.84
#